data_AF-A0AAV8SR05-F1
#
_entry.id   AF-A0AAV8SR05-F1
#
_cell.length_a   1.000
_cell.length_b   1.000
_cell.length_c   1.000
_cell.angle_alpha   90.00
_cell.angle_beta   90.00
_cell.angle_gamma   90.00
#
_symmetry.space_group_name_H-M   'P 1'
#
loop_
_entity.id
_entity.type
_entity.pdbx_description
1 polymer ?
#
loop_
_entity_poly.entity_id
_entity_poly.type
_entity_poly.pdbx_seq_one_letter_code
_entity_poly.pdbx_strand_id
1 'polypeptide(L)'
;MGSLYHIPIQKKELVKDLTGLFNMGLHLEVSDSQVLVAQFQVKPNLIDEIKTAQDSDPELTKLRIAVQDGKVIEFNIVDGVLKCGDRLCGPDINGLRQRIMQEAHYAPYSVHPGTTKMYHDVKGIYWWPGMKKDVAQFVSTCLTCQQVKFEHQKPTGLLQELPLPEWK
;
A
#
# COMPACT_ATOMS: atom_id res chain seq x y z
N MET A 1 -15.38 -27.84 -11.15
CA MET A 1 -14.72 -27.28 -12.35
C MET A 1 -15.28 -28.01 -13.56
N GLY A 2 -16.19 -27.37 -14.30
CA GLY A 2 -16.86 -27.97 -15.45
C GLY A 2 -15.97 -27.94 -16.69
N SER A 3 -15.99 -29.04 -17.44
CA SER A 3 -15.14 -29.25 -18.62
C SER A 3 -15.56 -28.37 -19.80
N LEU A 4 -14.61 -27.61 -20.37
CA LEU A 4 -14.84 -26.60 -21.42
C LEU A 4 -14.86 -27.19 -22.86
N TYR A 5 -14.86 -28.51 -23.03
CA TYR A 5 -14.72 -29.14 -24.36
C TYR A 5 -15.93 -28.95 -25.30
N HIS A 6 -17.10 -28.54 -24.78
CA HIS A 6 -18.33 -28.37 -25.57
C HIS A 6 -18.55 -26.95 -26.13
N ILE A 7 -17.62 -26.03 -25.87
CA ILE A 7 -17.77 -24.64 -26.31
C ILE A 7 -17.24 -24.51 -27.74
N PRO A 8 -18.07 -24.06 -28.72
CA PRO A 8 -17.63 -23.81 -30.09
C PRO A 8 -16.37 -22.95 -30.08
N ILE A 9 -15.40 -23.24 -30.95
CA ILE A 9 -14.08 -22.56 -30.96
C ILE A 9 -14.23 -21.03 -30.97
N GLN A 10 -15.24 -20.51 -31.68
CA GLN A 10 -15.58 -19.08 -31.77
C GLN A 10 -16.04 -18.44 -30.45
N LYS A 11 -16.53 -19.22 -29.48
CA LYS A 11 -17.00 -18.74 -28.17
C LYS A 11 -15.96 -18.89 -27.06
N LYS A 12 -14.80 -19.52 -27.34
CA LYS A 12 -13.76 -19.74 -26.32
C LYS A 12 -13.14 -18.43 -25.83
N GLU A 13 -12.90 -17.48 -26.72
CA GLU A 13 -12.39 -16.15 -26.34
C GLU A 13 -13.39 -15.42 -25.46
N LEU A 14 -14.67 -15.41 -25.85
CA LEU A 14 -15.73 -14.78 -25.08
C LEU A 14 -15.89 -15.38 -23.67
N VAL A 15 -15.68 -16.70 -23.54
CA VAL A 15 -15.69 -17.38 -22.24
C VAL A 15 -14.47 -17.04 -21.40
N LYS A 16 -13.28 -16.87 -22.00
CA LYS A 16 -12.10 -16.37 -21.29
C LYS A 16 -12.32 -14.96 -20.79
N ASP A 17 -12.88 -14.08 -21.60
CA ASP A 17 -13.18 -12.69 -21.24
C ASP A 17 -14.19 -12.63 -20.09
N LEU A 18 -15.30 -13.39 -20.19
CA LEU A 18 -16.29 -13.50 -19.12
C LEU A 18 -15.70 -14.08 -17.83
N THR A 19 -14.78 -15.05 -17.94
CA THR A 19 -14.09 -15.61 -16.77
C THR A 19 -13.14 -14.59 -16.15
N GLY A 20 -12.44 -13.80 -16.98
CA GLY A 20 -11.60 -12.69 -16.51
C GLY A 20 -12.42 -11.63 -15.77
N LEU A 21 -13.56 -11.22 -16.33
CA LEU A 21 -14.50 -10.31 -15.69
C LEU A 21 -15.03 -10.85 -14.35
N PHE A 22 -15.37 -12.15 -14.31
CA PHE A 22 -15.83 -12.81 -13.08
C PHE A 22 -14.75 -12.80 -12.00
N ASN A 23 -13.50 -13.07 -12.36
CA ASN A 23 -12.36 -12.99 -11.44
C ASN A 23 -12.09 -11.56 -10.92
N MET A 24 -12.50 -10.53 -11.66
CA MET A 24 -12.45 -9.14 -11.21
C MET A 24 -13.65 -8.74 -10.34
N GLY A 25 -14.61 -9.65 -10.09
CA GLY A 25 -15.77 -9.43 -9.25
C GLY A 25 -17.05 -9.06 -10.00
N LEU A 26 -17.10 -9.26 -11.32
CA LEU A 26 -18.31 -9.08 -12.12
C LEU A 26 -19.18 -10.35 -12.10
N HIS A 27 -20.34 -10.27 -11.46
CA HIS A 27 -21.38 -11.28 -11.51
C HIS A 27 -22.44 -10.87 -12.55
N LEU A 28 -22.76 -11.77 -13.47
CA LEU A 28 -23.78 -11.57 -14.51
C LEU A 28 -24.93 -12.54 -14.27
N GLU A 29 -26.14 -12.00 -14.14
CA GLU A 29 -27.35 -12.79 -13.97
C GLU A 29 -28.36 -12.43 -15.06
N VAL A 30 -28.91 -13.45 -15.71
CA VAL A 30 -29.96 -13.28 -16.73
C VAL A 30 -31.29 -13.53 -16.05
N SER A 31 -32.11 -12.50 -15.95
CA SER A 31 -33.46 -12.60 -15.40
C SER A 31 -34.42 -13.23 -16.41
N ASP A 32 -35.47 -13.89 -15.92
CA ASP A 32 -36.56 -14.49 -16.71
C ASP A 32 -37.23 -13.49 -17.66
N SER A 33 -37.08 -12.18 -17.39
CA SER A 33 -37.57 -11.09 -18.25
C SER A 33 -36.63 -10.75 -19.43
N GLN A 34 -35.62 -11.57 -19.74
CA GLN A 34 -34.56 -11.29 -20.72
C GLN A 34 -33.69 -10.06 -20.37
N VAL A 35 -33.71 -9.62 -19.11
CA VAL A 35 -32.88 -8.52 -18.62
C VAL A 35 -31.56 -9.09 -18.10
N LEU A 36 -30.45 -8.52 -18.57
CA LEU A 36 -29.11 -8.79 -18.04
C LEU A 36 -28.83 -7.85 -16.88
N VAL A 37 -28.62 -8.41 -15.69
CA VAL A 37 -28.16 -7.68 -14.51
C VAL A 37 -26.68 -7.97 -14.31
N ALA A 38 -25.87 -6.91 -14.25
CA ALA A 38 -24.45 -6.98 -13.95
C ALA A 38 -24.21 -6.38 -12.56
N GLN A 39 -23.69 -7.19 -11.65
CA GLN A 39 -23.26 -6.76 -10.32
C GLN A 39 -21.74 -6.80 -10.25
N PHE A 40 -21.11 -5.69 -9.87
CA PHE A 40 -19.66 -5.63 -9.68
C PHE A 40 -19.36 -5.41 -8.20
N GLN A 41 -18.61 -6.33 -7.58
CA GLN A 41 -18.22 -6.22 -6.18
C GLN A 41 -16.71 -6.02 -6.05
N VAL A 42 -16.30 -4.84 -5.58
CA VAL A 42 -14.92 -4.54 -5.19
C VAL A 42 -14.77 -4.78 -3.70
N LYS A 43 -13.90 -5.71 -3.30
CA LYS A 43 -13.49 -5.88 -1.90
C LYS A 43 -12.01 -5.53 -1.76
N PRO A 44 -11.63 -4.54 -0.93
CA PRO A 44 -10.23 -4.29 -0.64
C PRO A 44 -9.67 -5.49 0.13
N ASN A 45 -8.71 -6.20 -0.46
CA ASN A 45 -8.13 -7.43 0.10
C ASN A 45 -6.72 -7.22 0.66
N LEU A 46 -6.13 -6.03 0.52
CA LEU A 46 -4.74 -5.75 0.92
C LEU A 46 -4.50 -6.06 2.40
N ILE A 47 -5.45 -5.70 3.27
CA ILE A 47 -5.35 -5.98 4.72
C ILE A 47 -5.33 -7.48 4.98
N ASP A 48 -6.19 -8.26 4.31
CA ASP A 48 -6.27 -9.70 4.51
C ASP A 48 -5.06 -10.43 3.93
N GLU A 49 -4.53 -9.96 2.80
CA GLU A 49 -3.25 -10.42 2.26
C GLU A 49 -2.09 -10.13 3.21
N ILE A 50 -2.06 -8.94 3.84
CA ILE A 50 -1.04 -8.61 4.84
C ILE A 50 -1.15 -9.57 6.02
N LYS A 51 -2.35 -9.81 6.54
CA LYS A 51 -2.56 -10.73 7.67
C LYS A 51 -2.06 -12.14 7.35
N THR A 52 -2.40 -12.70 6.20
CA THR A 52 -1.98 -14.06 5.82
C THR A 52 -0.48 -14.14 5.51
N ALA A 53 0.10 -13.10 4.94
CA ALA A 53 1.53 -13.05 4.63
C ALA A 53 2.42 -12.94 5.88
N GLN A 54 1.91 -12.51 7.04
CA GLN A 54 2.71 -12.42 8.27
C GLN A 54 3.36 -13.76 8.66
N ASP A 55 2.65 -14.88 8.47
CA ASP A 55 3.15 -16.21 8.84
C ASP A 55 4.24 -16.72 7.89
N SER A 56 4.39 -16.09 6.72
CA SER A 56 5.45 -16.39 5.77
C SER A 56 6.70 -15.52 5.96
N ASP A 57 6.64 -14.48 6.80
CA ASP A 57 7.75 -13.54 7.03
C ASP A 57 8.64 -14.07 8.16
N PRO A 58 9.92 -14.41 7.88
CA PRO A 58 10.83 -14.93 8.90
C PRO A 58 11.08 -13.97 10.06
N GLU A 59 11.14 -12.66 9.79
CA GLU A 59 11.41 -11.64 10.81
C GLU A 59 10.17 -11.41 11.68
N LEU A 60 8.98 -11.36 11.09
CA LEU A 60 7.74 -11.27 11.87
C LEU A 60 7.47 -12.54 12.67
N THR A 61 7.86 -13.71 12.15
CA THR A 61 7.74 -14.99 12.88
C THR A 61 8.65 -15.01 14.12
N LYS A 62 9.90 -14.52 14.01
CA LYS A 62 10.80 -14.36 15.16
C LYS A 62 10.23 -13.40 16.20
N LEU A 63 9.67 -12.27 15.75
CA LEU A 63 9.01 -11.30 16.64
C LEU A 63 7.81 -11.93 17.34
N ARG A 64 7.01 -12.73 16.63
CA ARG A 64 5.85 -13.45 17.18
C ARG A 64 6.26 -14.37 18.34
N ILE A 65 7.33 -15.15 18.16
CA ILE A 65 7.87 -16.02 19.22
C ILE A 65 8.36 -15.18 20.41
N ALA A 66 9.09 -14.09 20.15
CA ALA A 66 9.60 -13.22 21.21
C ALA A 66 8.48 -12.54 22.03
N VAL A 67 7.33 -12.24 21.40
CA VAL A 67 6.13 -11.73 22.08
C VAL A 67 5.49 -12.82 22.95
N GLN A 68 5.40 -14.05 22.46
CA GLN A 68 4.89 -15.19 23.22
C GLN A 68 5.77 -15.51 24.43
N ASP A 69 7.09 -15.36 24.30
CA ASP A 69 8.07 -15.49 25.39
C ASP A 69 8.06 -14.31 26.38
N GLY A 70 7.24 -13.28 26.14
CA GLY A 70 7.14 -12.11 27.02
C GLY A 70 8.35 -11.16 26.98
N LYS A 71 9.24 -11.31 25.98
CA LYS A 71 10.44 -10.47 25.84
C LYS A 71 10.15 -9.07 25.28
N VAL A 72 9.05 -8.90 24.55
CA VAL A 72 8.76 -7.65 23.83
C VAL A 72 7.33 -7.18 24.13
N ILE A 73 7.22 -6.06 24.84
CA ILE A 73 5.94 -5.52 25.34
C ILE A 73 5.26 -4.61 24.30
N GLU A 74 6.03 -4.06 23.35
CA GLU A 74 5.52 -3.12 22.33
C GLU A 74 4.64 -3.80 21.27
N PHE A 75 4.72 -5.13 21.17
CA PHE A 75 3.97 -5.92 20.20
C PHE A 75 2.93 -6.78 20.89
N ASN A 76 1.81 -6.98 20.21
CA ASN A 76 0.74 -7.86 20.65
C ASN A 76 0.24 -8.72 19.48
N ILE A 77 -0.39 -9.83 19.83
CA ILE A 77 -1.03 -10.73 18.86
C ILE A 77 -2.52 -10.72 19.17
N VAL A 78 -3.31 -10.22 18.22
CA VAL A 78 -4.78 -10.14 18.32
C VAL A 78 -5.37 -10.92 17.15
N ASP A 79 -6.22 -11.90 17.43
CA ASP A 79 -6.84 -12.79 16.42
C ASP A 79 -5.83 -13.44 15.48
N GLY A 80 -4.68 -13.81 16.01
CA GLY A 80 -3.60 -14.43 15.25
C GLY A 80 -2.76 -13.47 14.41
N VAL A 81 -3.02 -12.16 14.48
CA VAL A 81 -2.33 -11.11 13.72
C VAL A 81 -1.36 -10.35 14.64
N LEU A 82 -0.11 -10.20 14.21
CA LEU A 82 0.92 -9.43 14.89
C LEU A 82 0.71 -7.92 14.65
N LYS A 83 0.70 -7.15 15.74
CA LYS A 83 0.57 -5.69 15.74
C LYS A 83 1.61 -5.02 16.65
N CYS A 84 1.97 -3.79 16.33
CA CYS A 84 2.80 -2.90 17.13
C CYS A 84 1.93 -1.75 17.69
N GLY A 85 1.56 -1.84 18.96
CA GLY A 85 0.40 -1.10 19.49
C GLY A 85 -0.86 -1.50 18.73
N ASP A 86 -1.54 -0.52 18.13
CA ASP A 86 -2.75 -0.74 17.30
C ASP A 86 -2.47 -0.94 15.81
N ARG A 87 -1.20 -0.91 15.39
CA ARG A 87 -0.79 -0.88 13.99
C ARG A 87 -0.45 -2.26 13.46
N LEU A 88 -0.91 -2.57 12.25
CA LEU A 88 -0.67 -3.84 11.58
C LEU A 88 0.79 -3.97 11.13
N CYS A 89 1.47 -5.05 11.51
CA CYS A 89 2.83 -5.31 11.06
C CYS A 89 2.85 -5.67 9.57
N GLY A 90 3.59 -4.90 8.76
CA GLY A 90 3.72 -5.09 7.32
C GLY A 90 4.85 -6.07 6.97
N PRO A 91 4.54 -7.26 6.42
CA PRO A 91 5.54 -8.25 6.04
C PRO A 91 6.34 -7.82 4.81
N ASP A 92 7.61 -8.22 4.75
CA ASP A 92 8.51 -7.97 3.62
C ASP A 92 8.42 -9.07 2.55
N ILE A 93 7.21 -9.32 2.06
CA ILE A 93 6.93 -10.39 1.10
C ILE A 93 6.02 -9.87 0.00
N ASN A 94 6.19 -10.39 -1.21
CA ASN A 94 5.31 -10.11 -2.36
C ASN A 94 5.12 -8.62 -2.68
N GLY A 95 6.08 -7.77 -2.28
CA GLY A 95 5.98 -6.32 -2.45
C GLY A 95 4.82 -5.68 -1.69
N LEU A 96 4.32 -6.29 -0.60
CA LEU A 96 3.17 -5.76 0.14
C LEU A 96 3.43 -4.37 0.71
N ARG A 97 4.63 -4.12 1.25
CA ARG A 97 5.03 -2.76 1.68
C ARG A 97 4.98 -1.76 0.55
N GLN A 98 5.40 -2.15 -0.65
CA GLN A 98 5.33 -1.30 -1.85
C GLN A 98 3.88 -1.01 -2.25
N ARG A 99 2.99 -2.00 -2.18
CA ARG A 99 1.55 -1.80 -2.43
C ARG A 99 0.90 -0.86 -1.42
N ILE A 100 1.23 -0.99 -0.14
CA ILE A 100 0.78 -0.03 0.90
C ILE A 100 1.23 1.39 0.54
N MET A 101 2.50 1.56 0.13
CA MET A 101 3.03 2.85 -0.27
C MET A 101 2.39 3.37 -1.57
N GLN A 102 2.07 2.49 -2.53
CA GLN A 102 1.36 2.85 -3.77
C GLN A 102 -0.04 3.37 -3.48
N GLU A 103 -0.83 2.67 -2.66
CA GLU A 103 -2.17 3.10 -2.26
C GLU A 103 -2.10 4.45 -1.55
N ALA A 104 -1.19 4.61 -0.58
CA ALA A 104 -1.05 5.86 0.16
C ALA A 104 -0.61 7.04 -0.73
N HIS A 105 0.12 6.80 -1.82
CA HIS A 105 0.68 7.86 -2.64
C HIS A 105 -0.15 8.20 -3.90
N TYR A 106 -0.61 7.18 -4.61
CA TYR A 106 -1.25 7.30 -5.92
C TYR A 106 -2.77 7.21 -5.86
N ALA A 107 -3.37 6.94 -4.70
CA ALA A 107 -4.82 7.00 -4.59
C ALA A 107 -5.33 8.40 -5.02
N PRO A 108 -6.44 8.48 -5.79
CA PRO A 108 -6.92 9.76 -6.33
C PRO A 108 -7.14 10.85 -5.28
N TYR A 109 -7.45 10.47 -4.04
CA TYR A 109 -7.69 11.36 -2.92
C TYR A 109 -6.42 11.71 -2.11
N SER A 110 -5.29 11.04 -2.33
CA SER A 110 -4.05 11.27 -1.57
C SER A 110 -3.27 12.51 -2.03
N VAL A 111 -3.46 12.92 -3.29
CA VAL A 111 -2.83 14.10 -3.92
C VAL A 111 -1.30 14.07 -3.77
N HIS A 112 -0.66 12.96 -4.14
CA HIS A 112 0.81 12.82 -4.16
C HIS A 112 1.51 13.37 -2.90
N PRO A 113 1.20 12.82 -1.71
CA PRO A 113 1.70 13.36 -0.46
C PRO A 113 3.23 13.32 -0.41
N GLY A 114 3.84 14.38 0.13
CA GLY A 114 5.26 14.39 0.44
C GLY A 114 5.61 13.40 1.56
N THR A 115 6.91 13.08 1.70
CA THR A 115 7.45 12.09 2.63
C THR A 115 6.89 12.18 4.05
N THR A 116 6.82 13.37 4.64
CA THR A 116 6.33 13.56 6.02
C THR A 116 4.86 13.18 6.14
N LYS A 117 3.99 13.74 5.27
CA LYS A 117 2.55 13.45 5.29
C LYS A 117 2.31 11.95 5.05
N MET A 118 2.92 11.41 4.00
CA MET A 118 2.77 10.00 3.65
C MET A 118 3.21 9.07 4.80
N TYR A 119 4.32 9.40 5.47
CA TYR A 119 4.77 8.63 6.63
C TYR A 119 3.74 8.65 7.77
N HIS A 120 3.13 9.80 8.07
CA HIS A 120 2.09 9.89 9.10
C HIS A 120 0.84 9.11 8.73
N ASP A 121 0.39 9.21 7.47
CA ASP A 121 -0.79 8.50 6.97
C ASP A 121 -0.59 6.98 7.06
N VAL A 122 0.56 6.47 6.59
CA VAL A 122 0.90 5.05 6.67
C VAL A 122 1.11 4.59 8.10
N LYS A 123 1.82 5.38 8.92
CA LYS A 123 2.10 5.05 10.33
C LYS A 123 0.84 4.93 11.18
N GLY A 124 -0.26 5.60 10.81
CA GLY A 124 -1.52 5.49 11.55
C GLY A 124 -2.09 4.06 11.55
N ILE A 125 -1.78 3.27 10.53
CA ILE A 125 -2.39 1.95 10.30
C ILE A 125 -1.35 0.84 10.33
N TYR A 126 -0.16 1.09 9.81
CA TYR A 126 0.86 0.07 9.58
C TYR A 126 2.15 0.34 10.34
N TRP A 127 2.95 -0.71 10.51
CA TRP A 127 4.28 -0.63 11.09
C TRP A 127 5.22 -1.65 10.44
N TRP A 128 6.47 -1.27 10.19
CA TRP A 128 7.56 -2.20 9.91
C TRP A 128 8.93 -1.55 10.20
N PRO A 129 9.99 -2.35 10.40
CA PRO A 129 11.35 -1.82 10.58
C PRO A 129 11.78 -1.02 9.35
N GLY A 130 12.32 0.18 9.55
CA GLY A 130 12.80 1.01 8.44
C GLY A 130 11.72 1.80 7.66
N MET A 131 10.45 1.75 8.06
CA MET A 131 9.34 2.39 7.35
C MET A 131 9.57 3.85 6.93
N LYS A 132 10.19 4.67 7.79
CA LYS A 132 10.49 6.07 7.45
C LYS A 132 11.46 6.19 6.26
N LYS A 133 12.45 5.30 6.18
CA LYS A 133 13.44 5.24 5.09
C LYS A 133 12.75 4.79 3.80
N ASP A 134 11.93 3.74 3.88
CA ASP A 134 11.21 3.19 2.71
C ASP A 134 10.26 4.23 2.12
N VAL A 135 9.49 4.93 2.96
CA VAL A 135 8.61 6.01 2.51
C VAL A 135 9.40 7.15 1.85
N ALA A 136 10.54 7.55 2.43
CA ALA A 136 11.40 8.57 1.84
C ALA A 136 11.92 8.16 0.46
N GLN A 137 12.42 6.93 0.35
CA GLN A 137 12.89 6.37 -0.92
C GLN A 137 11.76 6.26 -1.94
N PHE A 138 10.58 5.80 -1.54
CA PHE A 138 9.43 5.68 -2.44
C PHE A 138 8.96 7.03 -2.98
N VAL A 139 8.79 8.05 -2.12
CA VAL A 139 8.39 9.38 -2.57
C VAL A 139 9.47 10.02 -3.45
N SER A 140 10.75 9.72 -3.19
CA SER A 140 11.86 10.25 -3.98
C SER A 140 11.85 9.78 -5.43
N THR A 141 11.21 8.66 -5.77
CA THR A 141 11.12 8.16 -7.16
C THR A 141 9.93 8.70 -7.92
N CYS A 142 9.03 9.46 -7.28
CA CYS A 142 7.85 10.02 -7.93
C CYS A 142 8.20 11.28 -8.76
N LEU A 143 8.09 11.17 -10.08
CA LEU A 143 8.35 12.28 -11.01
C LEU A 143 7.45 13.50 -10.74
N THR A 144 6.16 13.28 -10.47
CA THR A 144 5.21 14.36 -10.17
C THR A 144 5.63 15.12 -8.92
N CYS A 145 6.02 14.42 -7.84
CA CYS A 145 6.53 15.05 -6.63
C CYS A 145 7.85 15.79 -6.86
N GLN A 146 8.75 15.26 -7.68
CA GLN A 146 10.02 15.92 -8.01
C GLN A 146 9.79 17.23 -8.77
N GLN A 147 8.89 17.25 -9.74
CA GLN A 147 8.58 18.42 -10.56
C GLN A 147 7.96 19.56 -9.74
N VAL A 148 6.99 19.24 -8.86
CA VAL A 148 6.34 20.26 -8.03
C VAL A 148 7.23 20.76 -6.87
N LYS A 149 8.21 19.95 -6.45
CA LYS A 149 9.17 20.30 -5.40
C LYS A 149 10.44 20.97 -5.93
N PHE A 150 10.42 21.50 -7.14
CA PHE A 150 11.55 22.29 -7.62
C PHE A 150 11.92 23.38 -6.60
N GLU A 151 13.22 23.62 -6.46
CA GLU A 151 13.76 24.52 -5.47
C GLU A 151 13.34 25.95 -5.81
N HIS A 152 12.30 26.45 -5.12
CA HIS A 152 11.87 27.85 -5.19
C HIS A 152 12.71 28.77 -4.29
N GLN A 153 13.79 28.25 -3.70
CA GLN A 153 14.74 29.07 -2.94
C GLN A 153 15.33 30.08 -3.91
N LYS A 154 15.22 31.37 -3.58
CA LYS A 154 16.05 32.37 -4.26
C LYS A 154 17.50 31.95 -4.03
N PRO A 155 18.37 32.03 -5.05
CA PRO A 155 19.79 31.82 -4.83
C PRO A 155 20.22 32.66 -3.65
N THR A 156 20.93 32.04 -2.70
CA THR A 156 21.42 32.72 -1.51
C THR A 156 22.14 33.97 -1.98
N GLY A 157 21.65 35.14 -1.55
CA GLY A 157 22.26 36.42 -1.92
C GLY A 157 23.73 36.44 -1.48
N LEU A 158 24.53 37.32 -2.09
CA LEU A 158 25.88 37.57 -1.61
C LEU A 158 25.85 37.89 -0.11
N LEU A 159 26.73 37.25 0.65
CA LEU A 159 26.85 37.44 2.08
C LEU A 159 27.22 38.91 2.32
N GLN A 160 26.29 39.69 2.88
CA GLN A 160 26.52 41.11 3.13
C GLN A 160 27.32 41.24 4.43
N GLU A 161 28.52 41.81 4.33
CA GLU A 161 29.33 42.10 5.52
C GLU A 161 28.59 43.08 6.43
N LEU A 162 28.46 42.72 7.71
CA LEU A 162 27.93 43.64 8.71
C LEU A 162 28.91 44.81 8.86
N PRO A 163 28.42 46.06 8.94
CA PRO A 163 29.29 47.20 9.17
C PRO A 163 30.07 47.02 10.48
N LEU A 164 31.36 47.31 10.44
CA LEU A 164 32.21 47.24 11.62
C LEU A 164 31.69 48.25 12.66
N PRO A 165 31.47 47.84 13.92
CA PRO A 165 31.00 48.75 14.95
C PRO A 165 32.07 49.80 15.26
N GLU A 166 31.66 51.08 15.25
CA GLU A 166 32.49 52.17 15.77
C GLU A 166 32.46 52.12 17.30
N TRP A 167 33.63 51.84 17.89
CA TRP A 167 33.81 51.93 19.34
C TRP A 167 33.88 53.40 19.74
N LYS A 168 33.07 53.80 20.72
CA LYS A 168 33.17 55.11 21.40
C LYS A 168 34.14 55.04 22.57
#